data_AF-A0AAV6YNP0-F1
#
_entry.id   AF-A0AAV6YNP0-F1
#
_cell.length_a   1.000
_cell.length_b   1.000
_cell.length_c   1.000
_cell.angle_alpha   90.00
_cell.angle_beta   90.00
_cell.angle_gamma   90.00
#
_symmetry.space_group_name_H-M   'P 1'
#
loop_
_entity.id
_entity.type
_entity.pdbx_description
1 polymer ?
#
loop_
_entity_poly.entity_id
_entity_poly.type
_entity_poly.pdbx_seq_one_letter_code
_entity_poly.pdbx_strand_id
1 'polypeptide(L)'
;MSDISECMLQVKCIQDAIRDKKKRFNFLGEEINLIPSVGIFITMNPGYAGRTELPENLKALFRPCAMVVPDFELICEIMLVAEGFIEARLLARKFITLYQLCKELLSKQDHYDWGLRAIKSVLVVAGSLKRGDPDRPEDQVLMRALRDFNIPKIVTDDMPVFMGLIGDLFPALDVPRKRDMDFETFVKQAVLDLKLQAEDNFVLK
;
A
#
# COMPACT_ATOMS: atom_id res chain seq x y z
N MET A 1 -30.92 -6.40 10.36
CA MET A 1 -31.02 -7.70 9.65
C MET A 1 -31.99 -7.64 8.45
N SER A 2 -32.80 -6.59 8.33
CA SER A 2 -33.73 -6.33 7.20
C SER A 2 -33.02 -5.97 5.89
N ASP A 3 -32.01 -5.10 5.94
CA ASP A 3 -31.57 -4.37 4.75
C ASP A 3 -30.78 -5.23 3.75
N ILE A 4 -29.94 -6.15 4.24
CA ILE A 4 -29.16 -7.06 3.37
C ILE A 4 -30.08 -8.08 2.66
N SER A 5 -31.14 -8.51 3.34
CA SER A 5 -32.12 -9.44 2.78
C SER A 5 -32.95 -8.79 1.68
N GLU A 6 -33.26 -7.50 1.82
CA GLU A 6 -33.93 -6.72 0.78
C GLU A 6 -33.02 -6.51 -0.44
N CYS A 7 -31.76 -6.14 -0.21
CA CYS A 7 -30.75 -6.06 -1.27
C CYS A 7 -30.61 -7.37 -2.05
N MET A 8 -30.71 -8.53 -1.39
CA MET A 8 -30.66 -9.83 -2.07
C MET A 8 -31.79 -10.00 -3.10
N LEU A 9 -33.02 -9.65 -2.73
CA LEU A 9 -34.17 -9.75 -3.63
C LEU A 9 -34.00 -8.85 -4.86
N GLN A 10 -33.48 -7.63 -4.64
CA GLN A 10 -33.20 -6.68 -5.72
C GLN A 10 -32.10 -7.18 -6.67
N VAL A 11 -30.99 -7.69 -6.13
CA VAL A 11 -29.89 -8.26 -6.93
C VAL A 11 -30.40 -9.45 -7.75
N LYS A 12 -31.17 -10.35 -7.13
CA LYS A 12 -31.74 -11.51 -7.82
C LYS A 12 -32.70 -11.09 -8.95
N CYS A 13 -33.58 -10.12 -8.70
CA CYS A 13 -34.50 -9.58 -9.70
C CYS A 13 -33.75 -9.07 -10.95
N ILE A 14 -32.66 -8.33 -10.75
CA ILE A 14 -31.80 -7.83 -11.82
C ILE A 14 -31.11 -8.99 -12.56
N GLN A 15 -30.51 -9.94 -11.84
CA GLN A 15 -29.82 -11.08 -12.44
C GLN A 15 -30.77 -11.97 -13.26
N ASP A 16 -31.98 -12.20 -12.78
CA ASP A 16 -33.00 -12.99 -13.49
C ASP A 16 -33.46 -12.25 -14.76
N ALA A 17 -33.68 -10.93 -14.69
CA ALA A 17 -34.01 -10.13 -15.88
C ALA A 17 -32.92 -10.15 -16.96
N ILE A 18 -31.64 -10.12 -16.55
CA ILE A 18 -30.48 -10.26 -17.45
C ILE A 18 -30.43 -11.66 -18.05
N ARG A 19 -30.59 -12.70 -17.24
CA ARG A 19 -30.59 -14.11 -17.66
C ARG A 19 -31.67 -14.40 -18.69
N ASP A 20 -32.85 -13.85 -18.48
CA ASP A 20 -34.02 -13.96 -19.35
C ASP A 20 -33.93 -13.05 -20.60
N LYS A 21 -32.86 -12.24 -20.74
CA LYS A 21 -32.66 -11.27 -21.84
C LYS A 21 -33.83 -10.30 -22.01
N LYS A 22 -34.43 -9.84 -20.90
CA LYS A 22 -35.54 -8.89 -20.95
C LYS A 22 -35.07 -7.50 -21.39
N LYS A 23 -35.92 -6.76 -22.09
CA LYS A 23 -35.69 -5.33 -22.41
C LYS A 23 -36.18 -4.40 -21.30
N ARG A 24 -37.25 -4.81 -20.61
CA ARG A 24 -37.86 -4.12 -19.48
C ARG A 24 -38.22 -5.13 -18.41
N PHE A 25 -38.19 -4.73 -17.15
CA PHE A 25 -38.57 -5.60 -16.03
C PHE A 25 -39.20 -4.78 -14.91
N ASN A 26 -40.04 -5.43 -14.11
CA ASN A 26 -40.61 -4.82 -12.92
C ASN A 26 -39.56 -4.84 -11.81
N PHE A 27 -39.11 -3.66 -11.39
CA PHE A 27 -38.21 -3.49 -10.27
C PHE A 27 -38.93 -2.66 -9.20
N LEU A 28 -39.15 -3.27 -8.03
CA LEU A 28 -39.81 -2.62 -6.89
C LEU A 28 -41.20 -2.01 -7.20
N GLY A 29 -41.94 -2.59 -8.15
CA GLY A 29 -43.28 -2.12 -8.53
C GLY A 29 -43.31 -1.21 -9.76
N GLU A 30 -42.16 -0.81 -10.29
CA GLU A 30 -42.06 0.02 -11.49
C GLU A 30 -41.46 -0.73 -12.68
N GLU A 31 -42.02 -0.52 -13.87
CA GLU A 31 -41.50 -1.12 -15.10
C GLU A 31 -40.36 -0.26 -15.68
N ILE A 32 -39.13 -0.71 -15.48
CA ILE A 32 -37.92 0.00 -15.91
C ILE A 32 -37.24 -0.68 -17.10
N ASN A 33 -36.47 0.09 -17.88
CA ASN A 33 -35.64 -0.45 -18.96
C ASN A 33 -34.40 -1.16 -18.39
N LEU A 34 -34.07 -2.34 -18.92
CA LEU A 34 -32.85 -3.07 -18.57
C LEU A 34 -31.69 -2.63 -19.46
N ILE A 35 -30.57 -2.28 -18.84
CA ILE A 35 -29.29 -2.02 -19.53
C ILE A 35 -28.39 -3.25 -19.34
N PRO A 36 -28.14 -4.07 -20.37
CA PRO A 36 -27.41 -5.34 -20.23
C PRO A 36 -25.95 -5.23 -19.79
N SER A 37 -25.35 -4.03 -19.86
CA SER A 37 -23.97 -3.78 -19.45
C SER A 37 -23.78 -3.60 -17.95
N VAL A 38 -24.83 -3.76 -17.14
CA VAL A 38 -24.73 -3.69 -15.68
C VAL A 38 -23.98 -4.91 -15.12
N GLY A 39 -23.11 -4.67 -14.14
CA GLY A 39 -22.39 -5.72 -13.41
C GLY A 39 -22.36 -5.39 -11.92
N ILE A 40 -22.51 -6.41 -11.08
CA ILE A 40 -22.52 -6.28 -9.62
C ILE A 40 -21.36 -7.11 -9.07
N PHE A 41 -20.47 -6.47 -8.33
CA PHE A 41 -19.30 -7.08 -7.73
C PHE A 41 -19.25 -6.76 -6.24
N ILE A 42 -18.88 -7.74 -5.43
CA ILE A 42 -18.73 -7.60 -3.99
C ILE A 42 -17.33 -8.06 -3.62
N THR A 43 -16.63 -7.26 -2.83
CA THR A 43 -15.36 -7.64 -2.21
C THR A 43 -15.58 -7.87 -0.73
N MET A 44 -15.14 -9.03 -0.23
CA MET A 44 -15.16 -9.36 1.20
C MET A 44 -13.76 -9.74 1.66
N ASN A 45 -13.39 -9.35 2.88
CA ASN A 45 -12.24 -9.89 3.60
C ASN A 45 -12.79 -10.79 4.72
N PRO A 46 -12.83 -12.12 4.53
CA PRO A 46 -13.30 -13.05 5.55
C PRO A 46 -12.50 -12.88 6.85
N GLY A 47 -13.17 -12.99 8.00
CA GLY A 47 -12.52 -12.90 9.32
C GLY A 47 -12.07 -11.50 9.76
N TYR A 48 -12.38 -10.44 9.01
CA TYR A 48 -12.07 -9.07 9.44
C TYR A 48 -12.96 -8.66 10.63
N ALA A 49 -12.34 -8.37 11.77
CA ALA A 49 -13.06 -8.05 13.00
C ALA A 49 -14.04 -6.87 12.84
N GLY A 50 -15.20 -6.96 13.48
CA GLY A 50 -16.22 -5.91 13.45
C GLY A 50 -17.06 -5.85 12.17
N ARG A 51 -16.94 -6.83 11.26
CA ARG A 51 -17.80 -6.94 10.07
C ARG A 51 -18.69 -8.18 10.15
N THR A 52 -19.95 -8.03 9.76
CA THR A 52 -20.88 -9.16 9.61
C THR A 52 -20.58 -9.86 8.29
N GLU A 53 -20.51 -11.19 8.33
CA GLU A 53 -20.41 -11.97 7.10
C GLU A 53 -21.66 -11.82 6.22
N LEU A 54 -21.46 -11.96 4.92
CA LEU A 54 -22.56 -12.00 3.98
C LEU A 54 -23.39 -13.29 4.17
N PRO A 55 -24.73 -13.20 4.19
CA PRO A 55 -25.60 -14.38 4.25
C PRO A 55 -25.32 -15.37 3.09
N GLU A 56 -25.38 -16.67 3.36
CA GLU A 56 -25.06 -17.72 2.37
C GLU A 56 -25.96 -17.67 1.12
N ASN A 57 -27.24 -17.36 1.30
CA ASN A 57 -28.20 -17.14 0.20
C ASN A 57 -27.81 -15.97 -0.72
N LEU A 58 -27.17 -14.93 -0.18
CA LEU A 58 -26.64 -13.83 -0.96
C LEU A 58 -25.31 -14.20 -1.61
N LYS A 59 -24.40 -14.88 -0.89
CA LYS A 59 -23.14 -15.40 -1.46
C LYS A 59 -23.41 -16.30 -2.67
N ALA A 60 -24.47 -17.13 -2.63
CA ALA A 60 -24.87 -18.02 -3.72
C ALA A 60 -25.29 -17.29 -5.03
N LEU A 61 -25.61 -15.98 -4.97
CA LEU A 61 -25.89 -15.18 -6.17
C LEU A 61 -24.63 -14.71 -6.89
N PHE A 62 -23.45 -14.91 -6.31
CA PHE A 62 -22.17 -14.47 -6.86
C PHE A 62 -21.24 -15.63 -7.14
N ARG A 63 -20.38 -15.45 -8.14
CA ARG A 63 -19.27 -16.37 -8.39
C ARG A 63 -18.11 -16.03 -7.44
N PRO A 64 -17.67 -16.96 -6.57
CA PRO A 64 -16.55 -16.68 -5.68
C PRO A 64 -15.24 -16.60 -6.47
N CYS A 65 -14.39 -15.65 -6.08
CA CYS A 65 -13.03 -15.52 -6.57
C CYS A 65 -12.11 -15.25 -5.37
N ALA A 66 -11.15 -16.14 -5.15
CA ALA A 66 -10.20 -16.01 -4.05
C ALA A 66 -8.95 -15.26 -4.52
N MET A 67 -8.70 -14.08 -3.94
CA MET A 67 -7.51 -13.28 -4.19
C MET A 67 -6.50 -13.54 -3.08
N VAL A 68 -5.74 -14.64 -3.18
CA VAL A 68 -4.96 -15.18 -2.04
C VAL A 68 -3.56 -14.59 -1.93
N VAL A 69 -2.75 -14.64 -3.00
CA VAL A 69 -1.37 -14.14 -2.97
C VAL A 69 -1.09 -13.37 -4.26
N PRO A 70 -0.88 -12.05 -4.18
CA PRO A 70 -0.38 -11.28 -5.31
C PRO A 70 1.12 -11.54 -5.53
N ASP A 71 1.57 -11.36 -6.77
CA ASP A 71 3.01 -11.36 -7.09
C ASP A 71 3.60 -9.98 -6.76
N PHE A 72 4.21 -9.86 -5.58
CA PHE A 72 4.78 -8.58 -5.13
C PHE A 72 6.01 -8.15 -5.95
N GLU A 73 6.81 -9.09 -6.46
CA GLU A 73 8.00 -8.75 -7.28
C GLU A 73 7.56 -8.13 -8.60
N LEU A 74 6.63 -8.77 -9.31
CA LEU A 74 6.11 -8.26 -10.57
C LEU A 74 5.40 -6.90 -10.39
N ILE A 75 4.60 -6.74 -9.34
CA ILE A 75 3.94 -5.46 -9.07
C ILE A 75 4.98 -4.37 -8.77
N CYS A 76 6.00 -4.68 -7.96
CA CYS A 76 7.08 -3.76 -7.64
C CYS A 76 7.87 -3.34 -8.90
N GLU A 77 8.19 -4.29 -9.78
CA GLU A 77 8.85 -4.03 -11.06
C GLU A 77 8.03 -3.09 -11.94
N ILE A 78 6.74 -3.38 -12.17
CA ILE A 78 5.85 -2.55 -12.99
C ILE A 78 5.74 -1.14 -12.41
N MET A 79 5.64 -1.02 -11.08
CA MET A 79 5.55 0.27 -10.40
C MET A 79 6.85 1.08 -10.54
N LEU A 80 8.01 0.45 -10.40
CA LEU A 80 9.30 1.11 -10.62
C LEU A 80 9.44 1.60 -12.07
N VAL A 81 9.06 0.78 -13.06
CA VAL A 81 9.02 1.20 -14.47
C VAL A 81 8.11 2.42 -14.64
N ALA A 82 6.93 2.41 -14.04
CA ALA A 82 5.98 3.54 -14.10
C ALA A 82 6.53 4.82 -13.46
N GLU A 83 7.42 4.70 -12.46
CA GLU A 83 8.10 5.83 -11.81
C GLU A 83 9.38 6.28 -12.56
N GLY A 84 9.72 5.63 -13.67
CA GLY A 84 10.83 6.02 -14.55
C GLY A 84 12.16 5.32 -14.26
N PHE A 85 12.15 4.19 -13.53
CA PHE A 85 13.33 3.37 -13.30
C PHE A 85 13.61 2.45 -14.50
N ILE A 86 14.88 2.38 -14.91
CA ILE A 86 15.36 1.52 -16.00
C ILE A 86 15.75 0.15 -15.46
N GLU A 87 16.44 0.09 -14.32
CA GLU A 87 16.92 -1.15 -13.68
C GLU A 87 15.83 -1.79 -12.77
N ALA A 88 14.56 -1.51 -13.06
CA ALA A 88 13.41 -1.82 -12.23
C ALA A 88 13.33 -3.29 -11.79
N ARG A 89 13.67 -4.24 -12.67
CA ARG A 89 13.64 -5.67 -12.37
C ARG A 89 14.61 -6.07 -11.27
N LEU A 90 15.86 -5.62 -11.35
CA LEU A 90 16.88 -5.91 -10.33
C LEU A 90 16.51 -5.22 -9.01
N LEU A 91 16.04 -3.99 -9.09
CA LEU A 91 15.66 -3.18 -7.94
C LEU A 91 14.41 -3.71 -7.22
N ALA A 92 13.43 -4.23 -7.96
CA ALA A 92 12.24 -4.87 -7.40
C ALA A 92 12.61 -6.10 -6.57
N ARG A 93 13.54 -6.94 -7.06
CA ARG A 93 14.06 -8.09 -6.30
C ARG A 93 14.68 -7.65 -4.99
N LYS A 94 15.60 -6.68 -5.02
CA LYS A 94 16.23 -6.14 -3.81
C LYS A 94 15.19 -5.61 -2.82
N PHE A 95 14.19 -4.88 -3.31
CA PHE A 95 13.10 -4.37 -2.47
C PHE A 95 12.35 -5.50 -1.78
N ILE A 96 11.86 -6.47 -2.55
CA ILE A 96 11.03 -7.56 -2.00
C ILE A 96 11.85 -8.44 -1.07
N THR A 97 13.11 -8.74 -1.41
CA THR A 97 14.02 -9.47 -0.53
C THR A 97 14.23 -8.73 0.80
N LEU A 98 14.45 -7.41 0.78
CA LEU A 98 14.56 -6.62 2.01
C LEU A 98 13.30 -6.74 2.88
N TYR A 99 12.11 -6.57 2.29
CA TYR A 99 10.84 -6.61 3.02
C TYR A 99 10.55 -8.01 3.59
N GLN A 100 10.91 -9.06 2.85
CA GLN A 100 10.83 -10.45 3.33
C GLN A 100 11.77 -10.67 4.52
N LEU A 101 13.04 -10.26 4.41
CA LEU A 101 14.02 -10.37 5.49
C LEU A 101 13.62 -9.55 6.72
N CYS A 102 13.08 -8.34 6.53
CA CYS A 102 12.58 -7.53 7.64
C CYS A 102 11.41 -8.21 8.37
N LYS A 103 10.49 -8.83 7.62
CA LYS A 103 9.37 -9.57 8.21
C LYS A 103 9.82 -10.80 9.01
N GLU A 104 10.91 -11.45 8.59
CA GLU A 104 11.42 -12.68 9.20
C GLU A 104 12.37 -12.43 10.38
N LEU A 105 13.18 -11.38 10.30
CA LEU A 105 14.31 -11.15 11.21
C LEU A 105 14.04 -10.05 12.25
N LEU A 106 13.14 -9.10 11.97
CA LEU A 106 12.79 -8.08 12.95
C LEU A 106 11.79 -8.61 13.97
N SER A 107 11.76 -7.96 15.13
CA SER A 107 10.78 -8.26 16.17
C SER A 107 9.34 -8.10 15.67
N LYS A 108 8.40 -8.86 16.25
CA LYS A 108 6.98 -8.75 15.91
C LYS A 108 6.39 -7.51 16.57
N GLN A 109 6.15 -6.48 15.78
CA GLN A 109 5.48 -5.24 16.20
C GLN A 109 4.14 -5.09 15.50
N ASP A 110 3.11 -4.65 16.22
CA ASP A 110 1.76 -4.48 15.66
C ASP A 110 1.69 -3.44 14.54
N HIS A 111 2.57 -2.43 14.58
CA HIS A 111 2.62 -1.35 13.59
C HIS A 111 3.49 -1.64 12.37
N TYR A 112 4.20 -2.78 12.33
CA TYR A 112 4.98 -3.16 11.15
C TYR A 112 4.06 -3.63 10.02
N ASP A 113 4.09 -2.91 8.89
CA ASP A 113 3.37 -3.24 7.68
C ASP A 113 4.35 -3.49 6.53
N TRP A 114 4.47 -4.75 6.13
CA TRP A 114 5.27 -5.21 4.99
C TRP A 114 4.39 -5.56 3.78
N GLY A 115 3.11 -5.17 3.80
CA GLY A 115 2.15 -5.46 2.74
C GLY A 115 2.19 -4.50 1.56
N LEU A 116 1.37 -4.77 0.54
CA LEU A 116 1.36 -4.03 -0.72
C LEU A 116 1.12 -2.52 -0.57
N ARG A 117 0.37 -2.11 0.46
CA ARG A 117 0.14 -0.68 0.74
C ARG A 117 1.43 0.02 1.15
N ALA A 118 2.21 -0.60 2.05
CA ALA A 118 3.51 -0.07 2.45
C ALA A 118 4.48 -0.05 1.25
N ILE A 119 4.54 -1.14 0.48
CA ILE A 119 5.35 -1.23 -0.75
C ILE A 119 5.02 -0.07 -1.70
N LYS A 120 3.74 0.11 -2.04
CA LYS A 120 3.29 1.18 -2.94
C LYS A 120 3.73 2.57 -2.46
N SER A 121 3.59 2.84 -1.16
CA SER A 121 3.98 4.14 -0.59
C SER A 121 5.47 4.42 -0.74
N VAL A 122 6.34 3.42 -0.57
CA VAL A 122 7.79 3.60 -0.78
C VAL A 122 8.11 3.86 -2.25
N LEU A 123 7.49 3.11 -3.17
CA LEU A 123 7.77 3.24 -4.60
C LEU A 123 7.39 4.62 -5.13
N VAL A 124 6.27 5.19 -4.68
CA VAL A 124 5.87 6.56 -5.01
C VAL A 124 6.90 7.59 -4.50
N VAL A 125 7.43 7.40 -3.29
CA VAL A 125 8.50 8.25 -2.74
C VAL A 125 9.78 8.10 -3.55
N ALA A 126 10.16 6.88 -3.91
CA ALA A 126 11.33 6.61 -4.74
C ALA A 126 11.23 7.29 -6.11
N GLY A 127 10.05 7.26 -6.74
CA GLY A 127 9.79 7.99 -7.99
C GLY A 127 9.91 9.50 -7.86
N SER A 128 9.39 10.07 -6.76
CA SER A 128 9.58 11.50 -6.46
C SER A 128 11.06 11.86 -6.30
N LEU A 129 11.83 11.03 -5.59
CA LEU A 129 13.28 11.22 -5.45
C LEU A 129 14.01 11.09 -6.78
N LYS A 130 13.64 10.13 -7.64
CA LYS A 130 14.23 9.95 -8.96
C LYS A 130 14.00 11.17 -9.86
N ARG A 131 12.78 11.72 -9.87
CA ARG A 131 12.47 12.94 -10.63
C ARG A 131 13.19 14.18 -10.09
N GLY A 132 13.41 14.24 -8.78
CA GLY A 132 14.13 15.33 -8.13
C GLY A 132 15.65 15.29 -8.32
N ASP A 133 16.22 14.13 -8.67
CA ASP A 133 17.66 13.94 -8.92
C ASP A 133 17.87 12.88 -10.03
N PRO A 134 17.59 13.23 -11.31
CA PRO A 134 17.52 12.27 -12.41
C PRO A 134 18.84 11.55 -12.71
N ASP A 135 19.97 12.22 -12.46
CA ASP A 135 21.31 11.70 -12.74
C ASP A 135 21.83 10.76 -11.64
N ARG A 136 21.14 10.71 -10.49
CA ARG A 136 21.53 9.82 -9.40
C ARG A 136 21.31 8.35 -9.80
N PRO A 137 22.27 7.46 -9.49
CA PRO A 137 22.10 6.02 -9.64
C PRO A 137 20.83 5.52 -8.97
N GLU A 138 20.07 4.69 -9.68
CA GLU A 138 18.74 4.26 -9.26
C GLU A 138 18.73 3.42 -7.98
N ASP A 139 19.79 2.64 -7.77
CA ASP A 139 20.02 1.88 -6.55
C ASP A 139 20.19 2.77 -5.32
N GLN A 140 20.90 3.90 -5.45
CA GLN A 140 21.02 4.91 -4.39
C GLN A 140 19.69 5.60 -4.10
N VAL A 141 18.92 5.92 -5.15
CA VAL A 141 17.59 6.51 -4.99
C VAL A 141 16.68 5.55 -4.23
N LEU A 142 16.64 4.28 -4.65
CA LEU A 142 15.79 3.29 -4.01
C LEU A 142 16.23 2.98 -2.58
N MET A 143 17.53 2.81 -2.34
CA MET A 143 18.06 2.59 -0.99
C MET A 143 17.70 3.74 -0.05
N ARG A 144 17.87 4.99 -0.50
CA ARG A 144 17.47 6.18 0.28
C ARG A 144 15.97 6.15 0.59
N ALA A 145 15.13 5.87 -0.41
CA ALA A 145 13.68 5.80 -0.21
C ALA A 145 13.31 4.73 0.82
N LEU A 146 13.89 3.52 0.70
CA LEU A 146 13.68 2.39 1.61
C LEU A 146 14.11 2.72 3.03
N ARG A 147 15.31 3.28 3.20
CA ARG A 147 15.87 3.61 4.50
C ARG A 147 15.05 4.72 5.17
N ASP A 148 14.91 5.87 4.51
CA ASP A 148 14.34 7.07 5.12
C ASP A 148 12.83 6.88 5.40
N PHE A 149 12.11 6.08 4.61
CA PHE A 149 10.70 5.76 4.86
C PHE A 149 10.48 4.79 6.03
N ASN A 150 11.41 3.87 6.27
CA ASN A 150 11.24 2.83 7.28
C ASN A 150 11.87 3.19 8.62
N ILE A 151 13.00 3.93 8.66
CA ILE A 151 13.64 4.39 9.92
C ILE A 151 12.64 4.90 10.98
N PRO A 152 11.67 5.80 10.67
CA PRO A 152 10.78 6.33 11.70
C PRO A 152 9.80 5.28 12.28
N LYS A 153 9.70 4.11 11.66
CA LYS A 153 8.82 3.01 12.07
C LYS A 153 9.57 1.92 12.83
N ILE A 154 10.84 1.71 12.49
CA ILE A 154 11.69 0.68 13.10
C ILE A 154 11.98 1.04 14.55
N VAL A 155 11.73 0.11 15.46
CA VAL A 155 12.07 0.28 16.88
C VAL A 155 13.58 0.23 17.09
N THR A 156 14.07 0.87 18.15
CA THR A 156 15.51 1.01 18.41
C THR A 156 16.27 -0.31 18.38
N ASP A 157 15.71 -1.37 18.99
CA ASP A 157 16.35 -2.69 19.09
C ASP A 157 16.49 -3.40 17.73
N ASP A 158 15.60 -3.09 16.78
CA ASP A 158 15.59 -3.65 15.42
C ASP A 158 16.47 -2.85 14.45
N MET A 159 16.89 -1.63 14.82
CA MET A 159 17.64 -0.72 13.94
C MET A 159 18.96 -1.31 13.44
N PRO A 160 19.81 -1.98 14.27
CA PRO A 160 21.05 -2.58 13.78
C PRO A 160 20.80 -3.67 12.74
N VAL A 161 19.76 -4.49 12.94
CA VAL A 161 19.38 -5.55 11.99
C VAL A 161 18.90 -4.93 10.68
N PHE A 162 17.99 -3.95 10.74
CA PHE A 162 17.49 -3.26 9.57
C PHE A 162 18.61 -2.61 8.74
N MET A 163 19.53 -1.89 9.39
CA MET A 163 20.66 -1.24 8.70
C MET A 163 21.65 -2.26 8.13
N GLY A 164 21.86 -3.40 8.80
CA GLY A 164 22.63 -4.52 8.28
C GLY A 164 22.04 -5.09 6.98
N LEU A 165 20.72 -5.34 6.97
CA LEU A 165 20.02 -5.84 5.79
C LEU A 165 20.07 -4.86 4.61
N ILE A 166 19.99 -3.55 4.88
CA ILE A 166 20.20 -2.52 3.86
C ILE A 166 21.63 -2.60 3.30
N GLY A 167 22.64 -2.69 4.17
CA GLY A 167 24.05 -2.76 3.77
C GLY A 167 24.37 -3.98 2.91
N ASP A 168 23.78 -5.14 3.23
CA ASP A 168 23.97 -6.38 2.47
C ASP A 168 23.37 -6.31 1.06
N LEU A 169 22.20 -5.67 0.90
CA LEU A 169 21.52 -5.55 -0.39
C LEU A 169 22.00 -4.39 -1.25
N PHE A 170 22.57 -3.35 -0.61
CA PHE A 170 23.05 -2.13 -1.23
C PHE A 170 24.50 -1.82 -0.79
N PRO A 171 25.47 -2.70 -1.14
CA PRO A 171 26.84 -2.58 -0.69
C PRO A 171 27.51 -1.31 -1.23
N ALA A 172 28.40 -0.73 -0.43
CA ALA A 172 29.22 0.45 -0.79
C ALA A 172 28.43 1.73 -1.13
N LEU A 173 27.16 1.84 -0.72
CA LEU A 173 26.34 3.04 -0.88
C LEU A 173 26.24 3.82 0.44
N ASP A 174 27.11 4.82 0.63
CA ASP A 174 26.89 5.83 1.67
C ASP A 174 26.08 7.01 1.08
N VAL A 175 24.76 6.93 1.24
CA VAL A 175 23.85 7.95 0.74
C VAL A 175 23.35 8.79 1.91
N PRO A 176 23.86 10.03 2.13
CA PRO A 176 23.40 10.86 3.24
C PRO A 176 21.91 11.16 3.14
N ARG A 177 21.24 11.39 4.27
CA ARG A 177 19.84 11.85 4.30
C ARG A 177 19.73 13.20 3.59
N LYS A 178 18.63 13.43 2.88
CA LYS A 178 18.31 14.77 2.36
C LYS A 178 17.92 15.67 3.54
N ARG A 179 18.66 16.76 3.72
CA ARG A 179 18.40 17.78 4.76
C ARG A 179 17.94 19.07 4.11
N ASP A 180 17.04 19.76 4.79
CA ASP A 180 16.61 21.11 4.46
C ASP A 180 17.13 22.04 5.55
N MET A 181 18.28 22.67 5.29
CA MET A 181 19.00 23.45 6.29
C MET A 181 18.24 24.73 6.67
N ASP A 182 17.47 25.30 5.74
CA ASP A 182 16.65 26.48 6.00
C ASP A 182 15.50 26.10 6.94
N PHE A 183 14.82 24.98 6.63
CA PHE A 183 13.77 24.45 7.50
C PHE A 183 14.29 24.11 8.90
N GLU A 184 15.43 23.40 9.00
CA GLU A 184 16.04 23.08 10.30
C GLU A 184 16.37 24.34 11.12
N THR A 185 16.79 25.43 10.46
CA THR A 185 17.05 26.71 11.12
C THR A 185 15.77 27.32 11.70
N PHE A 186 14.67 27.31 10.93
CA PHE A 186 13.37 27.79 11.41
C PHE A 186 12.85 26.94 12.58
N VAL A 187 13.01 25.62 12.53
CA VAL A 187 12.64 24.73 13.64
C VAL A 187 13.44 25.08 14.89
N LYS A 188 14.77 25.24 14.78
CA LYS A 188 15.63 25.62 15.91
C LYS A 188 15.19 26.96 16.51
N GLN A 189 14.90 27.95 15.68
CA GLN A 189 14.42 29.26 16.15
C GLN A 189 13.08 29.15 16.89
N ALA A 190 12.10 28.43 16.33
CA ALA A 190 10.79 28.24 16.94
C ALA A 190 10.86 27.54 18.31
N VAL A 191 11.76 26.56 18.45
CA VAL A 191 11.99 25.86 19.73
C VAL A 191 12.55 26.82 20.78
N LEU A 192 13.50 27.67 20.40
CA LEU A 192 14.08 28.69 21.28
C LEU A 192 13.05 29.77 21.67
N ASP A 193 12.20 30.19 20.73
CA ASP A 193 11.12 31.16 20.99
C ASP A 193 10.09 30.62 21.99
N LEU A 194 9.83 29.30 21.95
CA LEU A 194 9.03 28.57 22.94
C LEU A 194 9.76 28.31 24.27
N LYS A 195 11.01 28.79 24.40
CA LYS A 195 11.88 28.60 25.57
C LYS A 195 12.19 27.13 25.88
N LEU A 196 12.26 26.30 24.84
CA LEU A 196 12.62 24.89 24.91
C LEU A 196 14.08 24.67 24.46
N GLN A 197 14.61 23.48 24.69
CA GLN A 197 15.95 23.09 24.25
C GLN A 197 15.90 22.48 22.84
N ALA A 198 16.63 23.08 21.90
CA ALA A 198 16.72 22.61 20.52
C ALA A 198 17.75 21.49 20.36
N GLU A 199 17.45 20.33 20.95
CA GLU A 199 18.26 19.12 20.75
C GLU A 199 18.20 18.65 19.28
N ASP A 200 19.33 18.19 18.72
CA ASP A 200 19.38 17.78 17.31
C ASP A 200 18.44 16.61 17.00
N ASN A 201 18.20 15.71 17.96
CA ASN A 201 17.21 14.63 17.82
C ASN A 201 15.77 15.14 17.72
N PHE A 202 15.46 16.28 18.37
CA PHE A 202 14.15 16.91 18.27
C PHE A 202 13.97 17.57 16.90
N VAL A 203 15.02 18.23 16.40
CA VAL A 203 15.01 18.86 15.05
C VAL A 203 14.94 17.80 13.94
N LEU A 204 15.48 16.61 14.18
CA LEU A 204 15.51 15.50 13.22
C LEU A 204 14.14 14.81 13.01
N LYS A 205 13.29 14.83 14.05
CA LYS A 205 11.97 14.16 14.12
C LYS A 205 10.87 15.05 13.55
#